data_AF-A0AAV4A370-F1
#
_entry.id   AF-A0AAV4A370-F1
#
_cell.length_a   1.000
_cell.length_b   1.000
_cell.length_c   1.000
_cell.angle_alpha   90.00
_cell.angle_beta   90.00
_cell.angle_gamma   90.00
#
_symmetry.space_group_name_H-M   'P 1'
#
loop_
_entity.id
_entity.type
_entity.pdbx_description
1 polymer ?
#
loop_
_entity_poly.entity_id
_entity_poly.type
_entity_poly.pdbx_seq_one_letter_code
_entity_poly.pdbx_strand_id
1 'polypeptide(L)'
;MDWGADKATLLKLYRTLVRSKLDYGSVIYGSAKKHVLRALDPIHHQGLRIALGAFRTSPIKSLYAKAGEPSLEHRRIQGNENVDKLAIGALNRASCSGKLLCWSDLKPKIIAYIHSVWQRDWDAEGANKLHEVLPNLGEDFHRRGEGAGRKRETAMCRLQVGHTWLTQSYL
;
A
#
# COMPACT_ATOMS: atom_id res chain seq x y z
N MET A 1 -6.91 22.57 -38.46
CA MET A 1 -7.66 21.36 -38.85
C MET A 1 -7.27 20.26 -37.88
N ASP A 2 -7.96 20.18 -36.75
CA ASP A 2 -7.66 19.19 -35.71
C ASP A 2 -8.48 17.92 -35.99
N TRP A 3 -7.98 17.10 -36.91
CA TRP A 3 -8.51 15.77 -37.18
C TRP A 3 -8.09 14.84 -36.03
N GLY A 4 -8.75 14.93 -34.89
CA GLY A 4 -8.44 14.06 -33.76
C GLY A 4 -9.55 14.07 -32.74
N ALA A 5 -10.05 12.90 -32.36
CA ALA A 5 -10.92 12.79 -31.20
C ALA A 5 -10.16 13.33 -29.97
N ASP A 6 -10.82 14.20 -29.21
CA ASP A 6 -10.21 14.84 -28.05
C ASP A 6 -9.75 13.78 -27.03
N LYS A 7 -8.54 13.95 -26.48
CA LYS A 7 -7.94 12.98 -25.55
C LYS A 7 -8.82 12.74 -24.34
N ALA A 8 -9.56 13.75 -23.88
CA ALA A 8 -10.47 13.60 -22.76
C ALA A 8 -11.68 12.73 -23.13
N THR A 9 -12.20 12.86 -24.36
CA THR A 9 -13.29 12.00 -24.87
C THR A 9 -12.86 10.52 -24.99
N LEU A 10 -11.66 10.27 -25.52
CA LEU A 10 -11.08 8.92 -25.61
C LEU A 10 -10.82 8.31 -24.23
N LEU A 11 -10.27 9.09 -23.29
CA LEU A 11 -10.10 8.63 -21.90
C LEU A 11 -11.46 8.34 -21.24
N LYS A 12 -12.49 9.14 -21.53
CA LYS A 12 -13.86 8.91 -21.04
C LYS A 12 -14.43 7.59 -21.60
N LEU A 13 -14.27 7.32 -22.90
CA LEU A 13 -14.69 6.06 -23.52
C LEU A 13 -13.94 4.85 -22.94
N TYR A 14 -12.63 4.97 -22.74
CA TYR A 14 -11.83 3.95 -22.09
C TYR A 14 -12.36 3.65 -20.67
N ARG A 15 -12.67 4.70 -19.89
CA ARG A 15 -13.22 4.58 -18.54
C ARG A 15 -14.60 3.91 -18.53
N THR A 16 -15.47 4.25 -19.47
CA THR A 16 -16.85 3.74 -19.48
C THR A 16 -16.97 2.33 -20.04
N LEU A 17 -16.14 1.94 -21.01
CA LEU A 17 -16.27 0.65 -21.69
C LEU A 17 -15.31 -0.41 -21.16
N VAL A 18 -14.02 -0.11 -21.11
CA VAL A 18 -12.98 -1.11 -20.79
C VAL A 18 -12.77 -1.17 -19.29
N ARG A 19 -12.55 -0.02 -18.66
CA ARG A 19 -12.28 0.07 -17.21
C ARG A 19 -13.48 -0.43 -16.40
N SER A 20 -14.71 -0.07 -16.76
CA SER A 20 -15.91 -0.55 -16.06
C SER A 20 -16.01 -2.08 -16.03
N LYS A 21 -15.63 -2.77 -17.11
CA LYS A 21 -15.62 -4.24 -17.19
C LYS A 21 -14.48 -4.86 -16.39
N LEU A 22 -13.29 -4.23 -16.40
CA LEU A 22 -12.18 -4.66 -15.57
C LEU A 22 -12.52 -4.53 -14.07
N ASP A 23 -13.08 -3.40 -13.68
CA ASP A 23 -13.47 -3.12 -12.29
C ASP A 23 -14.60 -4.09 -11.86
N TYR A 24 -15.62 -4.34 -12.70
CA TYR A 24 -16.67 -5.33 -12.40
C TYR A 24 -16.12 -6.75 -12.26
N GLY A 25 -15.28 -7.20 -13.20
CA GLY A 25 -14.70 -8.54 -13.17
C GLY A 25 -13.73 -8.76 -12.01
N SER A 26 -13.20 -7.68 -11.41
CA SER A 26 -12.24 -7.75 -10.31
C SER A 26 -12.76 -8.49 -9.08
N VAL A 27 -14.08 -8.52 -8.90
CA VAL A 27 -14.74 -9.29 -7.83
C VAL A 27 -14.53 -10.80 -8.02
N ILE A 28 -14.52 -11.28 -9.27
CA ILE A 28 -14.44 -12.71 -9.60
C ILE A 28 -12.99 -13.18 -9.60
N TYR A 29 -12.13 -12.46 -10.32
CA TYR A 29 -10.72 -12.87 -10.46
C TYR A 29 -9.81 -12.26 -9.38
N GLY A 30 -10.32 -11.41 -8.47
CA GLY A 30 -9.52 -10.71 -7.47
C GLY A 30 -8.77 -11.63 -6.50
N SER A 31 -9.26 -12.85 -6.28
CA SER A 31 -8.60 -13.90 -5.50
C SER A 31 -7.57 -14.73 -6.29
N ALA A 32 -7.49 -14.54 -7.62
CA ALA A 32 -6.61 -15.31 -8.47
C ALA A 32 -5.13 -14.98 -8.22
N LYS A 33 -4.24 -15.93 -8.53
CA LYS A 33 -2.79 -15.75 -8.36
C LYS A 33 -2.28 -14.59 -9.21
N LYS A 34 -1.29 -13.84 -8.68
CA LYS A 34 -0.68 -12.67 -9.34
C LYS A 34 -0.23 -12.91 -10.79
N HIS A 35 0.26 -14.11 -11.11
CA HIS A 35 0.70 -14.42 -12.48
C HIS A 35 -0.47 -14.46 -13.49
N VAL A 36 -1.66 -14.91 -13.06
CA VAL A 36 -2.88 -14.90 -13.88
C VAL A 36 -3.39 -13.48 -14.05
N LEU A 37 -3.34 -12.69 -12.97
CA LEU A 37 -3.76 -11.29 -12.94
C LEU A 37 -2.95 -10.36 -13.85
N ARG A 38 -1.68 -10.71 -14.09
CA ARG A 38 -0.78 -9.98 -15.01
C ARG A 38 -1.24 -10.03 -16.46
N ALA A 39 -2.04 -11.03 -16.84
CA ALA A 39 -2.59 -11.12 -18.20
C ALA A 39 -3.54 -9.95 -18.53
N LEU A 40 -4.08 -9.26 -17.53
CA LEU A 40 -4.98 -8.12 -17.72
C LEU A 40 -4.23 -6.77 -17.85
N ASP A 41 -2.98 -6.69 -17.41
CA ASP A 41 -2.19 -5.46 -17.48
C ASP A 41 -1.95 -4.97 -18.92
N PRO A 42 -1.64 -5.84 -19.91
CA PRO A 42 -1.51 -5.42 -21.31
C PRO A 42 -2.78 -4.75 -21.87
N ILE A 43 -3.97 -5.24 -21.50
CA ILE A 43 -5.25 -4.69 -21.94
C ILE A 43 -5.42 -3.27 -21.40
N HIS A 44 -5.11 -3.07 -20.12
CA HIS A 44 -5.16 -1.76 -19.47
C HIS A 44 -4.15 -0.77 -20.06
N HIS A 45 -2.89 -1.18 -20.22
CA HIS A 45 -1.83 -0.31 -20.75
C HIS A 45 -2.11 0.06 -22.20
N GLN A 46 -2.61 -0.88 -23.00
CA GLN A 46 -2.95 -0.63 -24.39
C GLN A 46 -4.12 0.37 -24.51
N GLY A 47 -5.16 0.23 -23.68
CA GLY A 47 -6.26 1.18 -23.60
C GLY A 47 -5.79 2.60 -23.28
N LEU A 48 -4.90 2.75 -22.29
CA LEU A 48 -4.31 4.04 -21.93
C LEU A 48 -3.42 4.61 -23.04
N ARG A 49 -2.65 3.78 -23.74
CA ARG A 49 -1.79 4.22 -24.86
C ARG A 49 -2.62 4.75 -26.02
N ILE A 50 -3.69 4.06 -26.38
CA ILE A 50 -4.62 4.49 -27.43
C ILE A 50 -5.29 5.81 -27.01
N ALA A 51 -5.80 5.88 -25.77
CA ALA A 51 -6.53 7.06 -25.31
C ALA A 51 -5.64 8.32 -25.19
N LEU A 52 -4.37 8.15 -24.79
CA LEU A 52 -3.41 9.26 -24.67
C LEU A 52 -2.64 9.57 -25.96
N GLY A 53 -2.72 8.70 -26.98
CA GLY A 53 -1.86 8.75 -28.16
C GLY A 53 -0.38 8.59 -27.81
N ALA A 54 -0.06 7.76 -26.83
CA ALA A 54 1.32 7.54 -26.37
C ALA A 54 2.04 6.46 -27.19
N PHE A 55 3.36 6.59 -27.35
CA PHE A 55 4.17 5.60 -28.06
C PHE A 55 4.06 4.21 -27.44
N ARG A 56 4.25 3.15 -28.23
CA ARG A 56 4.24 1.75 -27.73
C ARG A 56 5.32 1.49 -26.68
N THR A 57 6.41 2.24 -26.71
CA THR A 57 7.56 2.14 -25.79
C THR A 57 7.47 3.06 -24.57
N SER A 58 6.44 3.92 -24.47
CA SER A 58 6.32 4.85 -23.34
C SER A 58 6.29 4.10 -21.99
N PRO A 59 6.99 4.59 -20.95
CA PRO A 59 6.97 3.96 -19.63
C PRO A 59 5.58 3.93 -18.99
N ILE A 60 5.22 2.80 -18.38
CA ILE A 60 3.89 2.59 -17.77
C ILE A 60 3.61 3.57 -16.62
N LYS A 61 4.62 3.88 -15.80
CA LYS A 61 4.47 4.87 -14.71
C LYS A 61 4.13 6.27 -15.23
N SER A 62 4.72 6.65 -16.38
CA SER A 62 4.42 7.93 -17.03
C SER A 62 3.02 7.96 -17.62
N LEU A 63 2.54 6.83 -18.17
CA LEU A 63 1.15 6.68 -18.64
C LEU A 63 0.14 6.89 -17.52
N TYR A 64 0.36 6.29 -16.34
CA TYR A 64 -0.52 6.47 -15.19
C TYR A 64 -0.59 7.93 -14.72
N ALA A 65 0.56 8.59 -14.58
CA ALA A 65 0.60 10.00 -14.20
C ALA A 65 -0.13 10.90 -15.22
N LYS A 66 0.05 10.62 -16.51
CA LYS A 66 -0.56 11.41 -17.58
C LYS A 66 -2.07 11.17 -17.75
N ALA A 67 -2.53 9.93 -17.52
CA ALA A 67 -3.95 9.58 -17.56
C ALA A 67 -4.70 9.96 -16.28
N GLY A 68 -4.00 10.16 -15.16
CA GLY A 68 -4.60 10.28 -13.83
C GLY A 68 -5.23 8.97 -13.36
N GLU A 69 -4.61 7.84 -13.71
CA GLU A 69 -5.19 6.50 -13.55
C GLU A 69 -4.25 5.60 -12.72
N PRO A 70 -4.70 5.01 -11.60
CA PRO A 70 -3.88 4.06 -10.83
C PRO A 70 -3.73 2.70 -11.53
N SER A 71 -2.70 1.93 -11.18
CA SER A 71 -2.53 0.57 -11.71
C SER A 71 -3.69 -0.36 -11.35
N LEU A 72 -3.92 -1.42 -12.14
CA LEU A 72 -4.95 -2.43 -11.83
C LEU A 72 -4.73 -3.11 -10.47
N GLU A 73 -3.48 -3.36 -10.06
CA GLU A 73 -3.20 -3.95 -8.73
C GLU A 73 -3.74 -3.08 -7.60
N HIS A 74 -3.47 -1.77 -7.61
CA HIS A 74 -4.00 -0.82 -6.62
C HIS A 74 -5.53 -0.77 -6.60
N ARG A 75 -6.20 -0.92 -7.75
CA ARG A 75 -7.67 -0.90 -7.82
C ARG A 75 -8.33 -2.17 -7.31
N ARG A 76 -7.64 -3.31 -7.39
CA ARG A 76 -8.16 -4.62 -6.96
C ARG A 76 -8.16 -4.80 -5.44
N ILE A 77 -7.50 -3.90 -4.70
CA ILE A 77 -7.54 -3.92 -3.23
C ILE A 77 -8.92 -3.42 -2.79
N GLN A 78 -9.81 -4.38 -2.57
CA GLN A 78 -11.20 -4.16 -2.18
C GLN A 78 -11.26 -3.25 -0.93
N GLY A 79 -11.86 -2.05 -1.07
CA GLY A 79 -12.02 -1.06 0.02
C GLY A 79 -11.15 0.20 -0.08
N ASN A 80 -10.12 0.23 -0.94
CA ASN A 80 -9.28 1.42 -1.06
C ASN A 80 -9.99 2.59 -1.77
N GLU A 81 -11.05 2.32 -2.54
CA GLU A 81 -11.84 3.37 -3.19
C GLU A 81 -12.48 4.34 -2.19
N ASN A 82 -12.90 3.86 -1.03
CA ASN A 82 -13.49 4.70 0.00
C ASN A 82 -12.40 5.53 0.69
N VAL A 83 -11.25 4.92 0.95
CA VAL A 83 -10.06 5.60 1.50
C VAL A 83 -9.56 6.68 0.54
N ASP A 84 -9.51 6.37 -0.75
CA ASP A 84 -9.07 7.29 -1.81
C ASP A 84 -10.09 8.42 -2.02
N LYS A 85 -11.39 8.13 -2.03
CA LYS A 85 -12.46 9.15 -2.08
C LYS A 85 -12.39 10.09 -0.87
N LEU A 86 -12.14 9.55 0.32
CA LEU A 86 -11.98 10.33 1.55
C LEU A 86 -10.69 11.16 1.54
N ALA A 87 -9.57 10.61 1.07
CA ALA A 87 -8.30 11.31 0.94
C ALA A 87 -8.36 12.45 -0.10
N ILE A 88 -8.97 12.18 -1.27
CA ILE A 88 -9.21 13.17 -2.32
C ILE A 88 -10.18 14.26 -1.82
N GLY A 89 -11.23 13.88 -1.08
CA GLY A 89 -12.15 14.83 -0.46
C GLY A 89 -11.47 15.73 0.58
N ALA A 90 -10.52 15.19 1.36
CA ALA A 90 -9.74 15.95 2.34
C ALA A 90 -8.77 16.93 1.66
N LEU A 91 -8.12 16.51 0.57
CA LEU A 91 -7.25 17.37 -0.26
C LEU A 91 -8.02 18.58 -0.84
N ASN A 92 -9.25 18.37 -1.29
CA ASN A 92 -10.07 19.44 -1.88
C ASN A 92 -10.71 20.38 -0.85
N ARG A 93 -10.88 19.92 0.41
CA ARG A 93 -11.46 20.72 1.50
C ARG A 93 -10.42 21.63 2.18
N ALA A 94 -9.15 21.27 2.11
CA ALA A 94 -8.06 22.06 2.63
C ALA A 94 -7.48 22.96 1.51
N SER A 95 -7.81 24.25 1.51
CA SER A 95 -6.94 25.26 0.88
C SER A 95 -5.64 25.37 1.69
N CYS A 96 -4.82 24.31 1.69
CA CYS A 96 -3.54 24.31 2.36
C CYS A 96 -2.45 24.48 1.31
N SER A 97 -2.08 25.75 1.17
CA SER A 97 -0.87 26.23 0.53
C SER A 97 0.32 25.29 0.74
N GLY A 98 0.86 24.80 -0.37
CA GLY A 98 2.31 24.75 -0.60
C GLY A 98 3.20 24.16 0.50
N LYS A 99 2.99 22.91 0.92
CA LYS A 99 4.06 21.95 1.20
C LYS A 99 3.43 20.60 1.53
N LEU A 100 3.50 19.68 0.57
CA LEU A 100 3.36 18.26 0.87
C LEU A 100 4.47 17.94 1.88
N LEU A 101 4.13 17.70 3.15
CA LEU A 101 5.12 17.26 4.15
C LEU A 101 5.80 16.02 3.58
N CYS A 102 7.12 16.07 3.40
CA CYS A 102 7.86 14.95 2.86
C CYS A 102 7.68 13.76 3.80
N TRP A 103 7.56 12.55 3.23
CA TRP A 103 7.47 11.32 4.02
C TRP A 103 8.62 11.20 5.03
N SER A 104 9.81 11.72 4.71
CA SER A 104 10.95 11.80 5.63
C SER A 104 10.64 12.55 6.92
N ASP A 105 9.81 13.59 6.84
CA ASP A 105 9.53 14.51 7.95
C ASP A 105 8.31 14.03 8.75
N LEU A 106 7.38 13.33 8.09
CA LEU A 106 6.17 12.79 8.69
C LEU A 106 6.42 11.44 9.39
N LYS A 107 7.24 10.57 8.79
CA LYS A 107 7.54 9.23 9.30
C LYS A 107 8.01 9.21 10.75
N PRO A 108 9.00 10.01 11.20
CA PRO A 108 9.47 9.95 12.58
C PRO A 108 8.39 10.37 13.58
N LYS A 109 7.51 11.32 13.22
CA LYS A 109 6.41 11.79 14.08
C LYS A 109 5.33 10.73 14.27
N ILE A 110 4.95 10.03 13.19
CA ILE A 110 3.96 8.94 13.26
C ILE A 110 4.52 7.79 14.08
N ILE A 111 5.78 7.41 13.85
CA ILE A 111 6.45 6.36 14.61
C ILE A 111 6.47 6.72 16.10
N ALA A 112 6.92 7.93 16.45
CA ALA A 112 6.93 8.39 17.85
C ALA A 112 5.54 8.34 18.49
N TYR A 113 4.48 8.72 17.77
CA TYR A 113 3.11 8.64 18.27
C TYR A 113 2.68 7.20 18.54
N ILE A 114 2.89 6.29 17.59
CA ILE A 114 2.57 4.86 17.76
C ILE A 114 3.32 4.28 18.96
N HIS A 115 4.62 4.57 19.08
CA HIS A 115 5.41 4.15 20.25
C HIS A 115 4.83 4.68 21.56
N SER A 116 4.41 5.95 21.60
CA SER A 116 3.81 6.53 22.80
C SER A 116 2.47 5.90 23.20
N VAL A 117 1.73 5.35 22.24
CA VAL A 117 0.47 4.63 22.51
C VAL A 117 0.81 3.24 23.02
N TRP A 118 1.69 2.52 22.35
CA TRP A 118 2.09 1.18 22.75
C TRP A 118 2.78 1.15 24.12
N GLN A 119 3.64 2.13 24.40
CA GLN A 119 4.28 2.26 25.70
C GLN A 119 3.25 2.51 26.80
N ARG A 120 2.26 3.36 26.54
CA ARG A 120 1.18 3.64 27.50
C ARG A 120 0.34 2.40 27.80
N ASP A 121 0.02 1.63 26.77
CA ASP A 121 -0.75 0.38 26.92
C ASP A 121 0.08 -0.67 27.68
N TRP A 122 1.40 -0.73 27.44
CA TRP A 122 2.33 -1.59 28.16
C TRP A 122 2.51 -1.22 29.62
N ASP A 123 2.62 0.07 29.91
CA ASP A 123 2.74 0.60 31.27
C ASP A 123 1.43 0.43 32.08
N ALA A 124 0.29 0.38 31.39
CA ALA A 124 -1.01 0.15 32.01
C ALA A 124 -1.21 -1.31 32.47
N GLU A 125 -0.42 -2.26 31.96
CA GLU A 125 -0.57 -3.69 32.24
C GLU A 125 0.22 -4.10 33.49
N GLY A 126 -0.30 -3.72 34.66
CA GLY A 126 0.38 -3.80 35.97
C GLY A 126 0.68 -5.20 36.54
N ALA A 127 0.40 -6.29 35.82
CA ALA A 127 0.66 -7.66 36.26
C ALA A 127 1.73 -8.38 35.41
N ASN A 128 2.46 -7.64 34.56
CA ASN A 128 3.38 -8.24 33.62
C ASN A 128 4.82 -8.28 34.15
N LYS A 129 5.28 -9.47 34.55
CA LYS A 129 6.68 -9.72 34.97
C LYS A 129 7.72 -9.35 33.90
N LEU A 130 7.30 -9.22 32.64
CA LEU A 130 8.17 -8.75 31.55
C LEU A 130 8.46 -7.24 31.58
N HIS A 131 7.70 -6.43 32.31
CA HIS A 131 7.96 -4.99 32.43
C HIS A 131 9.29 -4.71 33.15
N GLU A 132 9.65 -5.56 34.12
CA GLU A 132 10.94 -5.50 34.83
C GLU A 132 12.16 -5.73 33.90
N VAL A 133 11.98 -6.52 32.85
CA VAL A 133 13.04 -6.87 31.89
C VAL A 133 13.06 -5.89 30.71
N LEU A 134 11.90 -5.37 30.31
CA LEU A 134 11.78 -4.43 29.18
C LEU A 134 10.81 -3.29 29.52
N PRO A 135 11.30 -2.27 30.24
CA PRO A 135 10.47 -1.13 30.64
C PRO A 135 10.17 -0.18 29.47
N ASN A 136 11.03 -0.10 28.44
CA ASN A 136 10.87 0.79 27.30
C ASN A 136 10.85 0.02 25.97
N LEU A 137 9.73 0.06 25.25
CA LEU A 137 9.51 -0.64 23.97
C LEU A 137 10.26 -0.01 22.78
N GLY A 138 10.75 1.21 22.91
CA GLY A 138 11.30 2.00 21.79
C GLY A 138 12.68 1.57 21.28
N GLU A 139 13.59 1.11 22.15
CA GLU A 139 14.98 0.85 21.77
C GLU A 139 15.21 -0.54 21.13
N ASP A 140 14.43 -1.53 21.51
CA ASP A 140 14.63 -2.92 21.06
C ASP A 140 13.86 -3.28 19.79
N PHE A 141 12.81 -2.53 19.45
CA PHE A 141 12.08 -2.72 18.20
C PHE A 141 12.80 -2.12 16.99
N HIS A 142 13.54 -1.01 17.16
CA HIS A 142 14.30 -0.41 16.05
C HIS A 142 15.55 -1.19 15.65
N ARG A 143 16.21 -1.89 16.57
CA ARG A 143 17.34 -2.79 16.25
C ARG A 143 16.95 -4.06 15.50
N ARG A 144 15.66 -4.33 15.35
CA ARG A 144 15.13 -5.54 14.71
C ARG A 144 15.33 -5.59 13.19
N GLY A 145 15.86 -4.54 12.56
CA GLY A 145 16.06 -4.48 11.11
C GLY A 145 17.44 -3.99 10.63
N GLU A 146 18.33 -3.52 11.51
CA GLU A 146 19.67 -3.07 11.12
C GLU A 146 20.71 -4.16 11.42
N GLY A 147 20.88 -5.08 10.46
CA GLY A 147 22.03 -6.00 10.40
C GLY A 147 21.78 -7.44 10.86
N ALA A 148 20.60 -7.78 11.37
CA ALA A 148 20.26 -9.16 11.71
C ALA A 148 19.66 -9.88 10.50
N GLY A 149 20.42 -10.79 9.87
CA GLY A 149 19.88 -11.60 8.78
C GLY A 149 18.61 -12.36 9.19
N ARG A 150 17.65 -12.49 8.27
CA ARG A 150 16.30 -13.10 8.41
C ARG A 150 16.20 -14.33 9.33
N LYS A 151 17.25 -15.15 9.40
CA LYS A 151 17.31 -16.33 10.30
C LYS A 151 17.28 -15.95 11.79
N ARG A 152 17.98 -14.88 12.19
CA ARG A 152 18.01 -14.41 13.60
C ARG A 152 16.68 -13.75 13.99
N GLU A 153 16.09 -12.97 13.09
CA GLU A 153 14.75 -12.39 13.30
C GLU A 153 13.69 -13.49 13.50
N THR A 154 13.72 -14.52 12.64
CA THR A 154 12.77 -15.66 12.74
C THR A 154 12.97 -16.42 14.04
N ALA A 155 14.22 -16.64 14.46
CA ALA A 155 14.52 -17.28 15.74
C ALA A 155 14.03 -16.44 16.93
N MET A 156 14.21 -15.11 16.89
CA MET A 156 13.77 -14.20 17.95
C MET A 156 12.23 -14.16 18.06
N CYS A 157 11.52 -14.08 16.93
CA CYS A 157 10.06 -14.19 16.92
C CYS A 157 9.57 -15.52 17.49
N ARG A 158 10.25 -16.63 17.16
CA ARG A 158 9.89 -17.96 17.71
C ARG A 158 10.12 -18.04 19.22
N LEU A 159 11.22 -17.49 19.70
CA LEU A 159 11.53 -17.40 21.13
C LEU A 159 10.51 -16.52 21.89
N GLN A 160 10.08 -15.40 21.30
CA GLN A 160 9.10 -14.47 21.89
C GLN A 160 7.68 -15.03 21.96
N VAL A 161 7.25 -15.85 20.99
CA VAL A 161 5.94 -16.54 21.02
C VAL A 161 5.98 -17.78 21.95
N GLY A 162 7.12 -18.08 22.56
CA GLY A 162 7.30 -19.26 23.42
C GLY A 162 7.49 -20.57 22.66
N HIS A 163 7.72 -20.52 21.35
CA HIS A 163 8.07 -21.69 20.54
C HIS A 163 9.59 -21.94 20.61
N THR A 164 10.07 -22.38 21.76
CA THR A 164 11.37 -23.05 21.90
C THR A 164 11.22 -24.52 21.49
N TRP A 165 12.24 -25.11 20.88
CA TRP A 165 12.26 -26.51 20.41
C TRP A 165 11.95 -27.55 21.51
N LEU A 166 11.97 -27.14 22.79
CA LEU A 166 11.63 -27.97 23.95
C LEU A 166 10.13 -28.25 24.12
N THR A 167 9.23 -27.40 23.61
CA THR A 167 7.77 -27.61 23.77
C THR A 167 7.18 -28.58 22.76
N GLN A 168 7.95 -29.02 21.76
CA GLN A 168 7.50 -29.94 20.71
C GLN A 168 7.63 -31.43 21.09
N SER A 169 8.10 -31.73 22.32
CA SER A 169 8.20 -33.09 22.87
C SER A 169 6.97 -33.53 23.68
N TYR A 170 6.00 -32.65 23.92
CA TYR A 170 4.79 -32.90 24.70
C TYR A 170 3.50 -32.57 23.91
N LEU A 171 3.39 -33.10 22.69
CA LEU A 171 2.14 -33.17 21.94
C LEU A 171 2.02 -34.56 21.30
#